data_AF-A0A1I4EZZ2-F1
#
_entry.id   AF-A0A1I4EZZ2-F1
#
_cell.length_a   1.000
_cell.length_b   1.000
_cell.length_c   1.000
_cell.angle_alpha   90.00
_cell.angle_beta   90.00
_cell.angle_gamma   90.00
#
_symmetry.space_group_name_H-M   'P 1'
#
loop_
_entity.id
_entity.type
_entity.pdbx_description
1 polymer ?
#
loop_
_entity_poly.entity_id
_entity_poly.type
_entity_poly.pdbx_seq_one_letter_code
_entity_poly.pdbx_strand_id
1 'polypeptide(L)'
;MAAWFTVAAPLIPEILRLARPYFTRAPQQTNAAVSDVVAVQITELQDVAAQNAESIKVLAAEMQKTLATLQEASMTLEQRLRHARRLSLVSLAVAGVAVAVASYALAT
;
A
#
# COMPACT_ATOMS: atom_id res chain seq x y z
N MET A 1 3.18 -23.08 35.20
CA MET A 1 2.45 -22.02 35.92
C MET A 1 3.36 -20.82 36.06
N ALA A 2 2.83 -19.60 35.92
CA ALA A 2 3.58 -18.36 35.88
C ALA A 2 4.27 -18.03 37.23
N ALA A 3 5.54 -18.44 37.38
CA ALA A 3 6.35 -18.21 38.58
C ALA A 3 6.53 -16.72 38.95
N TRP A 4 6.29 -15.80 38.01
CA TRP A 4 6.31 -14.36 38.27
C TRP A 4 5.12 -13.90 39.12
N PHE A 5 3.96 -14.57 39.02
CA PHE A 5 2.74 -14.17 39.70
C PHE A 5 2.80 -14.44 41.21
N THR A 6 3.44 -15.54 41.63
CA THR A 6 3.63 -15.85 43.07
C THR A 6 4.54 -14.85 43.76
N VAL A 7 5.49 -14.24 43.03
CA VAL A 7 6.37 -13.19 43.55
C VAL A 7 5.67 -11.82 43.53
N ALA A 8 4.92 -11.52 42.47
CA ALA A 8 4.30 -10.21 42.29
C ALA A 8 2.97 -10.03 43.04
N ALA A 9 2.15 -11.08 43.20
CA ALA A 9 0.83 -11.02 43.81
C ALA A 9 0.77 -10.32 45.19
N PRO A 10 1.68 -10.58 46.15
CA PRO A 10 1.65 -9.89 47.45
C PRO A 10 2.04 -8.41 47.38
N LEU A 11 2.71 -7.96 46.31
CA LEU A 11 3.15 -6.55 46.13
C LEU A 11 2.09 -5.67 45.46
N ILE A 12 1.09 -6.28 44.80
CA ILE A 12 0.01 -5.55 44.10
C ILE A 12 -0.75 -4.58 45.02
N PRO A 13 -1.13 -4.92 46.27
CA PRO A 13 -1.86 -3.99 47.15
C PRO A 13 -1.05 -2.75 47.52
N GLU A 14 0.28 -2.88 47.62
CA GLU A 14 1.18 -1.80 48.01
C GLU A 14 1.48 -0.87 46.85
N ILE A 15 1.71 -1.43 45.66
CA ILE A 15 1.78 -0.68 44.39
C ILE A 15 0.49 0.10 44.17
N LEU A 16 -0.67 -0.54 44.40
CA LEU A 16 -1.96 0.12 44.23
C LEU A 16 -2.19 1.22 45.27
N ARG A 17 -1.72 1.06 46.52
CA ARG A 17 -1.77 2.11 47.55
C ARG A 17 -0.88 3.30 47.22
N LEU A 18 0.34 3.06 46.73
CA LEU A 18 1.28 4.10 46.32
C LEU A 18 0.81 4.84 45.06
N ALA A 19 0.18 4.12 44.13
CA ALA A 19 -0.30 4.68 42.88
C ALA A 19 -1.68 5.37 43.00
N ARG A 20 -2.52 5.00 43.98
CA ARG A 20 -3.86 5.58 44.19
C ARG A 20 -3.87 7.12 44.17
N PRO A 21 -3.02 7.86 44.92
CA PRO A 21 -3.04 9.33 44.90
C PRO A 21 -2.64 9.93 43.55
N TYR A 22 -1.92 9.21 42.68
CA TYR A 22 -1.61 9.67 41.33
C TYR A 22 -2.79 9.52 40.37
N PHE A 23 -3.64 8.49 40.56
CA PHE A 23 -4.81 8.24 39.73
C PHE A 23 -6.11 8.86 40.24
N THR A 24 -6.20 9.22 41.54
CA THR A 24 -7.41 9.82 42.14
C THR A 24 -7.30 11.33 42.37
N ARG A 25 -6.16 11.95 42.06
CA ARG A 25 -6.09 13.41 41.96
C ARG A 25 -6.91 13.82 40.75
N ALA A 26 -8.06 14.44 40.99
CA ALA A 26 -8.72 15.21 39.94
C ALA A 26 -7.67 16.19 39.39
N PRO A 27 -7.46 16.24 38.06
CA PRO A 27 -6.54 17.21 37.50
C PRO A 27 -7.01 18.58 37.99
N GLN A 28 -6.14 19.33 38.67
CA GLN A 28 -6.41 20.74 38.91
C GLN A 28 -6.38 21.39 37.53
N GLN A 29 -7.54 21.44 36.89
CA GLN A 29 -7.78 22.13 35.62
C GLN A 29 -7.68 23.63 35.92
N THR A 30 -6.46 24.12 36.07
CA THR A 30 -6.20 25.52 35.78
C THR A 30 -6.46 25.69 34.29
N ASN A 31 -7.32 26.64 33.92
CA ASN A 31 -7.67 26.90 32.52
C ASN A 31 -6.43 27.04 31.61
N ALA A 32 -5.30 27.49 32.17
CA ALA A 32 -3.99 27.56 31.52
C ALA A 32 -3.46 26.20 31.02
N ALA A 33 -3.60 25.12 31.80
CA ALA A 33 -3.09 23.80 31.43
C ALA A 33 -3.94 23.14 30.32
N VAL A 34 -5.25 23.42 30.29
CA VAL A 34 -6.15 22.94 29.22
C VAL A 34 -5.87 23.68 27.91
N SER A 35 -5.66 25.00 27.96
CA SER A 35 -5.29 25.78 26.78
C SER A 35 -3.94 25.40 26.19
N ASP A 36 -2.97 25.01 27.03
CA ASP A 36 -1.63 24.60 26.58
C ASP A 36 -1.67 23.24 25.86
N VAL A 37 -2.42 22.27 26.39
CA VAL A 37 -2.64 20.97 25.73
C VAL A 37 -3.35 21.10 24.38
N VAL A 38 -4.33 22.00 24.27
CA VAL A 38 -5.04 22.27 23.00
C VAL A 38 -4.10 22.93 21.99
N ALA A 39 -3.26 23.88 22.42
CA ALA A 39 -2.28 24.51 21.53
C ALA A 39 -1.25 23.50 21.00
N VAL A 40 -0.78 22.58 21.87
CA VAL A 40 0.12 21.48 21.46
C VAL A 40 -0.56 20.55 20.46
N GLN A 41 -1.79 20.09 20.72
CA GLN A 41 -2.52 19.22 19.78
C GLN A 41 -2.80 19.89 18.44
N ILE A 42 -3.12 21.19 18.41
CA ILE A 42 -3.31 21.93 17.16
C ILE A 42 -2.00 21.97 16.37
N THR A 43 -0.87 22.17 17.04
CA THR A 43 0.44 22.19 16.39
C THR A 43 0.79 20.81 15.82
N GLU A 44 0.57 19.74 16.57
CA GLU A 44 0.77 18.37 16.10
C GLU A 44 -0.13 18.02 14.91
N LEU A 45 -1.41 18.39 14.95
CA LEU A 45 -2.34 18.15 13.83
C LEU A 45 -1.94 18.94 12.57
N GLN A 46 -1.42 20.15 12.72
CA GLN A 46 -0.92 20.94 11.60
C GLN A 46 0.33 20.31 10.98
N ASP A 47 1.24 19.80 11.81
CA ASP A 47 2.48 19.16 11.36
C ASP A 47 2.17 17.84 10.62
N VAL A 48 1.26 17.03 11.18
CA VAL A 48 0.75 15.81 10.53
C VAL A 48 0.02 16.14 9.22
N ALA A 49 -0.78 17.21 9.18
CA ALA A 49 -1.45 17.64 7.95
C ALA A 49 -0.46 18.09 6.87
N ALA A 50 0.59 18.83 7.23
CA ALA A 50 1.65 19.23 6.31
C ALA A 50 2.42 18.02 5.78
N GLN A 51 2.78 17.09 6.66
CA GLN A 51 3.45 15.83 6.30
C GLN A 51 2.60 14.97 5.35
N ASN A 52 1.30 14.90 5.58
CA ASN A 52 0.36 14.18 4.72
C ASN A 52 0.21 14.85 3.35
N ALA A 53 0.14 16.18 3.29
CA ALA A 53 0.06 16.92 2.03
C ALA A 53 1.29 16.66 1.15
N GLU A 54 2.49 16.64 1.74
CA GLU A 54 3.72 16.30 1.02
C GLU A 54 3.71 14.82 0.58
N SER A 55 3.27 13.91 1.44
CA SER A 55 3.17 12.48 1.10
C SER A 55 2.21 12.22 -0.07
N ILE A 56 1.07 12.91 -0.12
CA ILE A 56 0.11 12.83 -1.24
C ILE A 56 0.74 13.35 -2.53
N LYS A 57 1.52 14.43 -2.46
CA LYS A 57 2.22 14.99 -3.63
C LYS A 57 3.27 14.02 -4.18
N VAL A 58 4.05 13.39 -3.30
CA VAL A 58 5.01 12.34 -3.68
C VAL A 58 4.27 11.16 -4.33
N LEU A 59 3.20 10.67 -3.69
CA LEU A 59 2.39 9.58 -4.24
C LEU A 59 1.83 9.92 -5.63
N ALA A 60 1.30 11.12 -5.82
CA ALA A 60 0.78 11.57 -7.11
C ALA A 60 1.88 11.58 -8.19
N ALA A 61 3.09 12.04 -7.85
CA ALA A 61 4.23 12.03 -8.76
C ALA A 61 4.67 10.59 -9.12
N GLU A 62 4.73 9.70 -8.13
CA GLU A 62 5.05 8.28 -8.36
C GLU A 62 3.98 7.57 -9.21
N MET A 63 2.69 7.86 -8.97
CA MET A 63 1.60 7.35 -9.80
C MET A 63 1.70 7.86 -11.23
N GLN A 64 1.99 9.15 -11.43
CA GLN A 64 2.17 9.72 -12.76
C GLN A 64 3.32 9.04 -13.51
N LYS A 65 4.45 8.82 -12.83
CA LYS A 65 5.60 8.09 -13.38
C LYS A 65 5.22 6.64 -13.73
N THR A 66 4.53 5.96 -12.84
CA THR A 66 4.11 4.57 -13.04
C THR A 66 3.16 4.46 -14.24
N LEU A 67 2.15 5.34 -14.33
CA LEU A 67 1.23 5.39 -15.45
C LEU A 67 1.94 5.66 -16.77
N ALA A 68 2.92 6.57 -16.79
CA ALA A 68 3.72 6.83 -17.98
C ALA A 68 4.50 5.58 -18.43
N THR A 69 5.15 4.88 -17.49
CA THR A 69 5.87 3.64 -17.80
C THR A 69 4.93 2.52 -18.26
N LEU A 70 3.73 2.42 -17.67
CA LEU A 70 2.72 1.45 -18.05
C LEU A 70 2.21 1.72 -19.46
N GLN A 71 1.99 2.99 -19.82
CA GLN A 71 1.54 3.41 -21.14
C GLN A 71 2.60 3.12 -22.21
N GLU A 72 3.89 3.34 -21.91
CA GLU A 72 4.98 2.97 -22.81
C GLU A 72 5.06 1.44 -23.02
N ALA A 73 4.94 0.68 -21.92
CA ALA A 73 4.92 -0.77 -21.98
C ALA A 73 3.72 -1.30 -22.80
N SER A 74 2.53 -0.71 -22.63
CA SER A 74 1.34 -1.13 -23.37
C SER A 74 1.47 -0.86 -24.86
N MET A 75 1.99 0.31 -25.26
CA MET A 75 2.25 0.62 -26.68
C MET A 75 3.23 -0.37 -27.31
N THR A 76 4.30 -0.72 -26.59
CA THR A 76 5.28 -1.71 -27.04
C THR A 76 4.64 -3.10 -27.19
N LEU A 77 3.80 -3.49 -26.24
CA LEU A 77 3.11 -4.79 -26.26
C LEU A 77 2.12 -4.87 -27.43
N GLU A 78 1.36 -3.81 -27.69
CA GLU A 78 0.45 -3.73 -28.84
C GLU A 78 1.19 -3.89 -30.16
N GLN A 79 2.33 -3.23 -30.34
CA GLN A 79 3.14 -3.38 -31.55
C GLN A 79 3.59 -4.84 -31.75
N ARG A 80 4.12 -5.47 -30.69
CA ARG A 80 4.54 -6.88 -30.73
C ARG A 80 3.37 -7.80 -31.06
N LEU A 81 2.19 -7.56 -30.50
CA LEU A 81 0.98 -8.34 -30.77
C LEU A 81 0.55 -8.20 -32.23
N ARG A 82 0.58 -6.98 -32.79
CA ARG A 82 0.29 -6.75 -34.23
C ARG A 82 1.26 -7.51 -35.12
N HIS A 83 2.55 -7.51 -34.81
CA HIS A 83 3.55 -8.30 -35.54
C HIS A 83 3.31 -9.80 -35.44
N ALA A 84 3.10 -10.32 -34.22
CA ALA A 84 2.81 -11.73 -33.98
C ALA A 84 1.54 -12.18 -34.72
N ARG A 85 0.49 -11.36 -34.73
CA ARG A 85 -0.75 -11.66 -35.43
C ARG A 85 -0.57 -11.71 -36.95
N ARG A 86 0.22 -10.80 -37.52
CA ARG A 86 0.57 -10.85 -38.95
C ARG A 86 1.35 -12.13 -39.28
N LEU A 87 2.36 -12.47 -38.50
CA LEU A 87 3.15 -13.70 -38.69
C LEU A 87 2.28 -14.95 -38.56
N SER A 88 1.37 -14.99 -37.60
CA SER A 88 0.41 -16.08 -37.43
C SER A 88 -0.51 -16.23 -38.64
N LEU A 89 -1.06 -15.13 -39.18
CA LEU A 89 -1.89 -15.16 -40.39
C LEU A 89 -1.10 -15.64 -41.62
N VAL A 90 0.14 -15.18 -41.78
CA VAL A 90 1.03 -15.64 -42.87
C VAL A 90 1.30 -17.13 -42.73
N SER A 91 1.64 -17.61 -41.53
CA SER A 91 1.87 -19.03 -41.27
C SER A 91 0.63 -19.88 -41.57
N LEU A 92 -0.56 -19.41 -41.17
CA LEU A 92 -1.83 -20.08 -41.47
C LEU A 92 -2.07 -20.18 -42.98
N ALA A 93 -1.80 -19.11 -43.73
CA ALA A 93 -1.95 -19.10 -45.19
C ALA A 93 -0.97 -20.08 -45.86
N VAL A 94 0.30 -20.08 -45.44
CA VAL A 94 1.31 -21.02 -45.95
C VAL A 94 0.91 -22.46 -45.66
N ALA A 95 0.46 -22.76 -44.43
CA ALA A 95 -0.03 -24.09 -44.06
C ALA A 95 -1.24 -24.50 -44.92
N GLY A 96 -2.19 -23.59 -45.13
CA GLY A 96 -3.35 -23.85 -46.00
C GLY A 96 -2.97 -24.18 -47.43
N VAL A 97 -2.02 -23.44 -48.02
CA VAL A 97 -1.48 -23.72 -49.36
C VAL A 97 -0.78 -25.07 -49.40
N ALA A 98 0.05 -25.39 -48.41
CA ALA A 98 0.76 -26.67 -48.34
C ALA A 98 -0.22 -27.86 -48.27
N VAL A 99 -1.27 -27.75 -47.46
CA VAL A 99 -2.33 -28.77 -47.36
C VAL A 99 -3.07 -28.92 -48.69
N ALA A 100 -3.41 -27.82 -49.37
CA ALA A 100 -4.07 -27.85 -50.67
C ALA A 100 -3.19 -28.57 -51.72
N VAL A 101 -1.90 -28.23 -51.79
CA VAL A 101 -0.94 -28.88 -52.70
C VAL A 101 -0.82 -30.37 -52.39
N ALA A 102 -0.71 -30.76 -51.12
CA ALA A 102 -0.62 -32.16 -50.72
C ALA A 102 -1.90 -32.94 -51.08
N SER A 103 -3.08 -32.36 -50.89
CA SER A 103 -4.34 -32.99 -51.28
C SER A 103 -4.49 -33.15 -52.79
N TYR A 104 -4.02 -32.17 -53.57
CA TYR A 104 -4.02 -32.24 -55.03
C TYR A 104 -3.10 -33.36 -55.52
N ALA A 105 -1.87 -33.43 -55.00
CA ALA A 105 -0.91 -34.47 -55.34
C ALA A 105 -1.39 -35.89 -54.95
N LEU A 106 -2.23 -36.02 -53.91
CA LEU A 106 -2.83 -37.31 -53.54
C LEU A 106 -4.03 -37.70 -54.41
N ALA A 107 -4.69 -36.72 -55.03
CA ALA A 107 -5.87 -36.92 -55.88
C ALA A 107 -5.54 -37.16 -57.36
N THR A 108 -4.31 -36.80 -57.80
CA THR A 108 -3.76 -37.05 -59.13
C THR A 108 -2.95 -38.33 -59.16
#